data_AF-A0A2D5YML5-F1
#
_entry.id   AF-A0A2D5YML5-F1
#
_cell.length_a   1.000
_cell.length_b   1.000
_cell.length_c   1.000
_cell.angle_alpha   90.00
_cell.angle_beta   90.00
_cell.angle_gamma   90.00
#
_symmetry.space_group_name_H-M   'P 1'
#
loop_
_entity.id
_entity.type
_entity.pdbx_description
1 polymer ?
#
loop_
_entity_poly.entity_id
_entity_poly.type
_entity_poly.pdbx_seq_one_letter_code
_entity_poly.pdbx_strand_id
1 'polypeptide(L)'
;MNVLYKVIFLLMLINISNANNLLSDINVDEVSLSDIFAGEEYSDFVDNAYSSEDLIEKALDERFQYQYEQRIEFLRSKTHEIIAHSGMKNNELLLRMTLERTYKFADIIEGLSLNNTEEDMRWLAGFYKDGFEFAKILKNSNYILVSDTYLMDEYDRDKLYLTSAEYGRQHALRIWEHSTGLQSDRVKAILLVKLVSYLGNDLKNDLRRREGHIIKSLADVYHLQRSRSYQSVKSCLMTGKEILRADIVKLRRSIYTVITDMNSRF
;
A
#
# COMPACT_ATOMS: atom_id res chain seq x y z
N MET A 1 9.85 58.09 -24.38
CA MET A 1 9.98 56.65 -24.09
C MET A 1 11.37 56.19 -24.51
N ASN A 2 12.12 55.63 -23.56
CA ASN A 2 13.57 55.46 -23.59
C ASN A 2 14.00 54.40 -24.64
N VAL A 3 14.97 54.72 -25.50
CA VAL A 3 15.52 53.81 -26.54
C VAL A 3 16.01 52.50 -25.92
N LEU A 4 16.53 52.56 -24.70
CA LEU A 4 16.94 51.41 -23.90
C LEU A 4 15.79 50.42 -23.66
N TYR A 5 14.55 50.91 -23.46
CA TYR A 5 13.38 50.04 -23.24
C TYR A 5 12.99 49.30 -24.53
N LYS A 6 13.13 49.96 -25.69
CA LYS A 6 12.93 49.32 -27.00
C LYS A 6 14.01 48.28 -27.29
N VAL A 7 15.27 48.55 -26.95
CA VAL A 7 16.37 47.59 -27.12
C VAL A 7 16.21 46.39 -26.19
N ILE A 8 15.83 46.59 -24.93
CA ILE A 8 15.55 45.50 -23.98
C ILE A 8 14.34 44.68 -24.42
N PHE A 9 13.26 45.32 -24.89
CA PHE A 9 12.08 44.62 -25.40
C PHE A 9 12.37 43.85 -26.69
N LEU A 10 13.20 44.40 -27.59
CA LEU A 10 13.67 43.72 -28.81
C LEU A 10 14.60 42.54 -28.47
N LEU A 11 15.50 42.69 -27.49
CA LEU A 11 16.37 41.61 -27.01
C LEU A 11 15.57 40.51 -26.30
N MET A 12 14.50 40.85 -25.55
CA MET A 12 13.58 39.87 -24.99
C MET A 12 12.79 39.15 -26.09
N LEU A 13 12.31 39.85 -27.13
CA LEU A 13 11.62 39.21 -28.26
C LEU A 13 12.56 38.33 -29.08
N ILE A 14 13.83 38.71 -29.26
CA ILE A 14 14.84 37.89 -29.93
C ILE A 14 15.20 36.67 -29.07
N ASN A 15 15.31 36.81 -27.74
CA ASN A 15 15.52 35.66 -26.84
C ASN A 15 14.30 34.74 -26.74
N ILE A 16 13.07 35.27 -26.76
CA ILE A 16 11.84 34.46 -26.78
C ILE A 16 11.66 33.79 -28.14
N SER A 17 12.00 34.47 -29.24
CA SER A 17 12.02 33.88 -30.59
C SER A 17 13.09 32.80 -30.71
N ASN A 18 14.27 32.99 -30.13
CA ASN A 18 15.33 31.98 -30.13
C ASN A 18 15.02 30.81 -29.18
N ALA A 19 14.35 31.06 -28.05
CA ALA A 19 13.87 30.00 -27.16
C ALA A 19 12.72 29.23 -27.80
N ASN A 20 11.78 29.88 -28.49
CA ASN A 20 10.72 29.20 -29.23
C ASN A 20 11.25 28.46 -30.45
N ASN A 21 12.29 28.95 -31.12
CA ASN A 21 12.95 28.23 -32.21
C ASN A 21 13.79 27.05 -31.67
N LEU A 22 14.45 27.20 -30.51
CA LEU A 22 15.12 26.06 -29.83
C LEU A 22 14.11 25.03 -29.30
N LEU A 23 12.92 25.45 -28.88
CA LEU A 23 11.86 24.57 -28.39
C LEU A 23 11.04 23.96 -29.54
N SER A 24 10.93 24.62 -30.69
CA SER A 24 10.31 24.04 -31.90
C SER A 24 11.21 23.02 -32.59
N ASP A 25 12.53 23.09 -32.35
CA ASP A 25 13.50 22.07 -32.74
C ASP A 25 13.58 20.91 -31.73
N ILE A 26 12.98 21.04 -30.53
CA ILE A 26 12.72 19.88 -29.66
C ILE A 26 11.43 19.24 -30.16
N ASN A 27 11.59 18.44 -31.20
CA ASN A 27 10.58 17.46 -31.56
C ASN A 27 10.52 16.45 -30.40
N VAL A 28 9.46 16.53 -29.58
CA VAL A 28 9.25 15.69 -28.39
C VAL A 28 9.15 14.20 -28.77
N ASP A 29 8.98 13.91 -30.07
CA ASP A 29 8.97 12.58 -30.67
C ASP A 29 10.32 12.17 -31.32
N GLU A 30 11.39 12.95 -31.17
CA GLU A 30 12.69 12.73 -31.88
C GLU A 30 13.74 11.96 -31.07
N VAL A 31 13.29 11.26 -30.03
CA VAL A 31 13.98 10.05 -29.59
C VAL A 31 13.07 8.89 -29.95
N SER A 32 13.19 8.45 -31.19
CA SER A 32 12.64 7.16 -31.61
C SER A 32 13.29 6.09 -30.74
N LEU A 33 12.52 5.55 -29.79
CA LEU A 33 13.02 4.58 -28.81
C LEU A 33 13.55 3.30 -29.47
N SER A 34 13.07 3.02 -30.69
CA SER A 34 13.58 1.95 -31.55
C SER A 34 15.00 2.20 -32.07
N ASP A 35 15.47 3.45 -32.06
CA ASP A 35 16.80 3.82 -32.56
C ASP A 35 17.89 3.66 -31.48
N ILE A 36 17.52 3.57 -30.20
CA ILE A 36 18.45 3.38 -29.08
C ILE A 36 18.65 1.89 -28.77
N PHE A 37 17.60 1.07 -28.85
CA PHE A 37 17.64 -0.34 -28.44
C PHE A 37 16.98 -1.24 -29.49
N ALA A 38 17.73 -1.56 -30.54
CA ALA A 38 17.30 -2.52 -31.55
C ALA A 38 17.33 -3.96 -30.99
N GLY A 39 16.16 -4.51 -30.64
CA GLY A 39 15.95 -5.97 -30.57
C GLY A 39 15.51 -6.60 -29.24
N GLU A 40 15.24 -5.84 -28.18
CA GLU A 40 14.71 -6.37 -26.91
C GLU A 40 13.44 -5.60 -26.46
N GLU A 41 12.52 -6.25 -25.75
CA GLU A 41 11.23 -5.67 -25.35
C GLU A 41 11.43 -4.43 -24.46
N TYR A 42 11.14 -3.26 -25.03
CA TYR A 42 11.39 -1.91 -24.53
C TYR A 42 10.90 -1.62 -23.09
N SER A 43 9.77 -2.20 -22.68
CA SER A 43 9.22 -2.02 -21.33
C SER A 43 10.19 -2.48 -20.25
N ASP A 44 10.87 -3.59 -20.50
CA ASP A 44 11.67 -4.26 -19.47
C ASP A 44 12.94 -3.46 -19.16
N PHE A 45 13.55 -2.77 -20.13
CA PHE A 45 14.75 -1.94 -19.87
C PHE A 45 14.45 -0.67 -19.09
N VAL A 46 13.36 0.03 -19.45
CA VAL A 46 12.97 1.27 -18.78
C VAL A 46 12.47 0.96 -17.37
N ASP A 47 11.65 -0.08 -17.21
CA ASP A 47 11.14 -0.48 -15.90
C ASP A 47 12.24 -1.08 -15.01
N ASN A 48 13.28 -1.72 -15.58
CA ASN A 48 14.46 -2.18 -14.83
C ASN A 48 15.40 -1.06 -14.39
N ALA A 49 15.30 0.14 -14.97
CA ALA A 49 16.08 1.30 -14.54
C ALA A 49 15.53 1.93 -13.26
N TYR A 50 14.24 1.78 -13.00
CA TYR A 50 13.58 2.28 -11.80
C TYR A 50 13.64 1.24 -10.69
N SER A 51 13.85 1.70 -9.45
CA SER A 51 13.63 0.84 -8.29
C SER A 51 12.13 0.63 -8.04
N SER A 52 11.77 -0.42 -7.29
CA SER A 52 10.38 -0.62 -6.83
C SER A 52 9.83 0.60 -6.08
N GLU A 53 10.69 1.37 -5.41
CA GLU A 53 10.32 2.62 -4.75
C GLU A 53 9.94 3.71 -5.76
N ASP A 54 10.78 3.91 -6.77
CA ASP A 54 10.53 4.92 -7.82
C ASP A 54 9.24 4.60 -8.59
N LEU A 55 8.98 3.30 -8.84
CA LEU A 55 7.74 2.86 -9.47
C LEU A 55 6.51 3.14 -8.60
N ILE A 56 6.62 3.03 -7.27
CA ILE A 56 5.55 3.42 -6.34
C ILE A 56 5.31 4.94 -6.41
N GLU A 57 6.37 5.75 -6.39
CA GLU A 57 6.26 7.21 -6.45
C GLU A 57 5.63 7.67 -7.76
N LYS A 58 6.09 7.12 -8.88
CA LYS A 58 5.52 7.37 -10.20
C LYS A 58 4.04 6.96 -10.26
N ALA A 59 3.68 5.79 -9.76
CA ALA A 59 2.29 5.34 -9.71
C ALA A 59 1.42 6.27 -8.82
N LEU A 60 1.97 6.76 -7.71
CA LEU A 60 1.28 7.74 -6.89
C LEU A 60 1.05 9.04 -7.67
N ASP A 61 2.03 9.59 -8.36
CA ASP A 61 1.85 10.86 -9.07
C ASP A 61 0.93 10.73 -10.29
N GLU A 62 1.11 9.69 -11.09
CA GLU A 62 0.32 9.45 -12.31
C GLU A 62 -1.16 9.19 -12.00
N ARG A 63 -1.50 8.68 -10.81
CA ARG A 63 -2.90 8.42 -10.43
C ARG A 63 -3.77 9.67 -10.57
N PHE A 64 -3.21 10.87 -10.38
CA PHE A 64 -3.99 12.11 -10.42
C PHE A 64 -4.59 12.41 -11.80
N GLN A 65 -4.04 11.82 -12.87
CA GLN A 65 -4.55 11.95 -14.24
C GLN A 65 -5.90 11.25 -14.45
N TYR A 66 -6.26 10.31 -13.57
CA TYR A 66 -7.44 9.45 -13.71
C TYR A 66 -8.57 9.87 -12.77
N GLN A 67 -9.81 9.47 -13.09
CA GLN A 67 -10.96 9.53 -12.16
C GLN A 67 -10.92 8.35 -11.17
N TYR A 68 -11.73 8.35 -10.09
CA TYR A 68 -11.59 7.36 -9.00
C TYR A 68 -11.61 5.89 -9.43
N GLU A 69 -12.53 5.49 -10.30
CA GLU A 69 -12.62 4.11 -10.79
C GLU A 69 -11.36 3.72 -11.59
N GLN A 70 -10.96 4.57 -12.54
CA GLN A 70 -9.72 4.40 -13.31
C GLN A 70 -8.47 4.46 -12.43
N ARG A 71 -8.46 5.24 -11.35
CA ARG A 71 -7.37 5.26 -10.35
C ARG A 71 -7.22 3.92 -9.66
N ILE A 72 -8.35 3.29 -9.31
CA ILE A 72 -8.35 1.98 -8.66
C ILE A 72 -7.79 0.93 -9.62
N GLU A 73 -8.27 0.90 -10.86
CA GLU A 73 -7.77 -0.03 -11.88
C GLU A 73 -6.28 0.20 -12.19
N PHE A 74 -5.86 1.46 -12.31
CA PHE A 74 -4.47 1.83 -12.52
C PHE A 74 -3.58 1.37 -11.35
N LEU A 75 -3.93 1.71 -10.11
CA LEU A 75 -3.15 1.30 -8.93
C LEU A 75 -3.18 -0.22 -8.72
N ARG A 76 -4.27 -0.90 -9.11
CA ARG A 76 -4.36 -2.36 -9.16
C ARG A 76 -3.38 -2.94 -10.17
N SER A 77 -3.29 -2.40 -11.39
CA SER A 77 -2.29 -2.84 -12.38
C SER A 77 -0.86 -2.60 -11.86
N LYS A 78 -0.59 -1.40 -11.34
CA LYS A 78 0.72 -1.05 -10.77
C LYS A 78 1.11 -1.92 -9.59
N THR A 79 0.16 -2.37 -8.78
CA THR A 79 0.43 -3.35 -7.70
C THR A 79 1.06 -4.62 -8.26
N HIS A 80 0.51 -5.19 -9.34
CA HIS A 80 1.01 -6.43 -9.93
C HIS A 80 2.37 -6.22 -10.60
N GLU A 81 2.52 -5.12 -11.36
CA GLU A 81 3.78 -4.76 -12.01
C GLU A 81 4.91 -4.58 -11.00
N ILE A 82 4.68 -3.82 -9.93
CA ILE A 82 5.69 -3.56 -8.89
C ILE A 82 6.04 -4.84 -8.13
N ILE A 83 5.05 -5.71 -7.82
CA ILE A 83 5.33 -7.00 -7.18
C ILE A 83 6.19 -7.89 -8.09
N ALA A 84 5.89 -7.93 -9.39
CA ALA A 84 6.67 -8.71 -10.35
C ALA A 84 8.10 -8.17 -10.49
N HIS A 85 8.25 -6.85 -10.63
CA HIS A 85 9.55 -6.16 -10.71
C HIS A 85 10.38 -6.32 -9.42
N SER A 86 9.72 -6.29 -8.26
CA SER A 86 10.37 -6.55 -6.97
C SER A 86 10.91 -7.98 -6.86
N GLY A 87 10.31 -8.94 -7.57
CA GLY A 87 10.79 -10.31 -7.68
C GLY A 87 11.02 -10.99 -6.32
N MET A 88 12.11 -11.75 -6.19
CA MET A 88 12.53 -12.38 -4.93
C MET A 88 13.55 -11.56 -4.13
N LYS A 89 13.62 -10.23 -4.33
CA LYS A 89 14.51 -9.35 -3.55
C LYS A 89 14.12 -9.42 -2.07
N ASN A 90 15.01 -9.92 -1.20
CA ASN A 90 14.71 -10.15 0.23
C ASN A 90 14.41 -8.85 0.98
N ASN A 91 15.12 -7.77 0.65
CA ASN A 91 14.95 -6.44 1.22
C ASN A 91 13.68 -5.71 0.75
N GLU A 92 12.85 -6.33 -0.10
CA GLU A 92 11.57 -5.77 -0.58
C GLU A 92 10.37 -6.65 -0.21
N LEU A 93 10.58 -7.69 0.61
CA LEU A 93 9.51 -8.59 1.02
C LEU A 93 8.35 -7.85 1.71
N LEU A 94 8.65 -6.90 2.59
CA LEU A 94 7.65 -6.09 3.28
C LEU A 94 6.84 -5.20 2.33
N LEU A 95 7.51 -4.64 1.31
CA LEU A 95 6.87 -3.88 0.23
C LEU A 95 5.88 -4.77 -0.51
N ARG A 96 6.32 -5.94 -1.00
CA ARG A 96 5.44 -6.88 -1.73
C ARG A 96 4.26 -7.32 -0.89
N MET A 97 4.50 -7.71 0.37
CA MET A 97 3.45 -8.13 1.29
C MET A 97 2.43 -7.02 1.54
N THR A 98 2.86 -5.76 1.62
CA THR A 98 1.98 -4.60 1.84
C THR A 98 1.09 -4.33 0.64
N LEU A 99 1.68 -4.32 -0.57
CA LEU A 99 0.95 -4.13 -1.81
C LEU A 99 -0.05 -5.28 -2.03
N GLU A 100 0.37 -6.52 -1.84
CA GLU A 100 -0.48 -7.70 -2.01
C GLU A 100 -1.67 -7.72 -1.04
N ARG A 101 -1.44 -7.39 0.23
CA ARG A 101 -2.52 -7.28 1.23
C ARG A 101 -3.48 -6.15 0.89
N THR A 102 -2.95 -4.99 0.47
CA THR A 102 -3.78 -3.85 0.07
C THR A 102 -4.67 -4.23 -1.12
N TYR A 103 -4.11 -4.84 -2.16
CA TYR A 103 -4.88 -5.34 -3.30
C TYR A 103 -5.97 -6.34 -2.87
N LYS A 104 -5.60 -7.41 -2.14
CA LYS A 104 -6.56 -8.45 -1.72
C LYS A 104 -7.70 -7.89 -0.88
N PHE A 105 -7.42 -6.90 -0.01
CA PHE A 105 -8.46 -6.25 0.76
C PHE A 105 -9.34 -5.37 -0.12
N ALA A 106 -8.76 -4.53 -0.97
CA ALA A 106 -9.52 -3.67 -1.86
C ALA A 106 -10.46 -4.49 -2.77
N ASP A 107 -9.98 -5.61 -3.30
CA ASP A 107 -10.74 -6.50 -4.18
C ASP A 107 -11.96 -7.13 -3.47
N ILE A 108 -11.78 -7.56 -2.21
CA ILE A 108 -12.89 -8.03 -1.37
C ILE A 108 -13.92 -6.93 -1.16
N ILE A 109 -13.47 -5.70 -0.90
CA ILE A 109 -14.37 -4.57 -0.60
C ILE A 109 -15.15 -4.15 -1.85
N GLU A 110 -14.47 -4.02 -2.99
CA GLU A 110 -15.05 -3.67 -4.28
C GLU A 110 -16.10 -4.71 -4.70
N GLY A 111 -15.78 -6.01 -4.64
CA GLY A 111 -16.73 -7.07 -4.98
C GLY A 111 -17.97 -7.15 -4.07
N LEU A 112 -17.95 -6.47 -2.92
CA LEU A 112 -19.05 -6.44 -1.95
C LEU A 112 -19.75 -5.09 -1.86
N SER A 113 -19.21 -4.04 -2.48
CA SER A 113 -19.88 -2.75 -2.57
C SER A 113 -20.93 -2.82 -3.67
N LEU A 114 -22.16 -3.17 -3.28
CA LEU A 114 -23.27 -3.45 -4.20
C LEU A 114 -23.64 -2.28 -5.13
N ASN A 115 -23.23 -1.05 -4.81
CA ASN A 115 -23.63 0.15 -5.54
C ASN A 115 -22.46 1.02 -6.03
N ASN A 116 -21.20 0.62 -5.76
CA ASN A 116 -20.01 1.36 -6.21
C ASN A 116 -20.15 2.88 -6.09
N THR A 117 -20.59 3.35 -4.91
CA THR A 117 -20.88 4.78 -4.72
C THR A 117 -19.59 5.60 -4.89
N GLU A 118 -19.71 6.87 -5.25
CA GLU A 118 -18.54 7.76 -5.34
C GLU A 118 -17.74 7.78 -4.02
N GLU A 119 -18.43 7.63 -2.88
CA GLU A 119 -17.81 7.55 -1.56
C GLU A 119 -17.02 6.25 -1.37
N ASP A 120 -17.55 5.10 -1.79
CA ASP A 120 -16.83 3.83 -1.73
C ASP A 120 -15.61 3.84 -2.66
N MET A 121 -15.74 4.45 -3.85
CA MET A 121 -14.64 4.61 -4.81
C MET A 121 -13.56 5.56 -4.29
N ARG A 122 -13.97 6.67 -3.66
CA ARG A 122 -13.05 7.58 -2.97
C ARG A 122 -12.33 6.88 -1.82
N TRP A 123 -13.05 6.07 -1.04
CA TRP A 123 -12.46 5.27 0.04
C TRP A 123 -11.46 4.25 -0.52
N LEU A 124 -11.80 3.53 -1.58
CA LEU A 124 -10.94 2.52 -2.22
C LEU A 124 -9.67 3.17 -2.79
N ALA A 125 -9.81 4.28 -3.52
CA ALA A 125 -8.66 5.01 -4.04
C ALA A 125 -7.75 5.54 -2.92
N GLY A 126 -8.32 6.02 -1.81
CA GLY A 126 -7.57 6.41 -0.61
C GLY A 126 -6.88 5.21 0.06
N PHE A 127 -7.56 4.07 0.13
CA PHE A 127 -7.00 2.84 0.70
C PHE A 127 -5.79 2.32 -0.11
N TYR A 128 -5.86 2.36 -1.45
CA TYR A 128 -4.71 2.04 -2.31
C TYR A 128 -3.56 3.02 -2.10
N LYS A 129 -3.84 4.34 -2.15
CA LYS A 129 -2.84 5.39 -1.91
C LYS A 129 -2.07 5.14 -0.62
N ASP A 130 -2.77 4.96 0.49
CA ASP A 130 -2.13 4.81 1.80
C ASP A 130 -1.38 3.47 1.91
N GLY A 131 -1.78 2.45 1.15
CA GLY A 131 -1.03 1.19 1.03
C GLY A 131 0.27 1.32 0.27
N PHE A 132 0.27 2.09 -0.82
CA PHE A 132 1.46 2.42 -1.60
C PHE A 132 2.43 3.28 -0.78
N GLU A 133 1.93 4.32 -0.09
CA GLU A 133 2.75 5.15 0.80
C GLU A 133 3.36 4.32 1.94
N PHE A 134 2.60 3.40 2.55
CA PHE A 134 3.13 2.52 3.59
C PHE A 134 4.19 1.56 3.04
N ALA A 135 4.00 1.01 1.85
CA ALA A 135 4.98 0.16 1.18
C ALA A 135 6.29 0.91 0.88
N LYS A 136 6.19 2.18 0.44
CA LYS A 136 7.34 3.09 0.26
C LYS A 136 8.09 3.31 1.56
N ILE A 137 7.40 3.68 2.65
CA ILE A 137 8.03 3.91 3.96
C ILE A 137 8.82 2.68 4.43
N LEU A 138 8.25 1.48 4.26
CA LEU A 138 8.91 0.23 4.66
C LEU A 138 10.19 -0.03 3.86
N LYS A 139 10.21 0.33 2.57
CA LYS A 139 11.41 0.24 1.73
C LYS A 139 12.47 1.28 2.14
N ASN A 140 12.08 2.53 2.38
CA ASN A 140 13.00 3.63 2.68
C ASN A 140 13.65 3.47 4.06
N SER A 141 12.92 2.89 4.99
CA SER A 141 13.43 2.58 6.34
C SER A 141 14.39 1.37 6.35
N ASN A 142 14.66 0.78 5.18
CA ASN A 142 15.47 -0.42 4.99
C ASN A 142 15.06 -1.56 5.92
N TYR A 143 13.74 -1.73 6.15
CA TYR A 143 13.27 -2.80 7.01
C TYR A 143 13.49 -4.16 6.35
N ILE A 144 14.16 -5.07 7.06
CA ILE A 144 14.19 -6.49 6.72
C ILE A 144 13.18 -7.23 7.59
N LEU A 145 12.29 -8.00 6.95
CA LEU A 145 11.44 -8.94 7.66
C LEU A 145 12.28 -10.10 8.18
N VAL A 146 12.36 -10.24 9.50
CA VAL A 146 13.01 -11.41 10.11
C VAL A 146 12.03 -12.57 10.08
N SER A 147 12.25 -13.54 9.20
CA SER A 147 11.49 -14.80 9.10
C SER A 147 12.42 -16.02 9.18
N ASP A 148 11.88 -17.20 9.54
CA ASP A 148 12.57 -18.44 10.02
C ASP A 148 13.67 -19.04 9.14
N THR A 149 14.06 -18.40 8.04
CA THR A 149 15.07 -18.93 7.13
C THR A 149 15.85 -17.80 6.46
N TYR A 150 17.17 -17.81 6.61
CA TYR A 150 18.19 -17.18 5.73
C TYR A 150 18.83 -15.80 6.00
N LEU A 151 18.74 -15.16 7.18
CA LEU A 151 19.44 -13.85 7.37
C LEU A 151 20.20 -13.67 8.70
N MET A 152 20.65 -14.75 9.34
CA MET A 152 21.55 -14.61 10.51
C MET A 152 23.00 -14.23 10.13
N ASP A 153 23.43 -14.53 8.90
CA ASP A 153 24.81 -14.30 8.46
C ASP A 153 25.02 -12.95 7.74
N GLU A 154 23.93 -12.22 7.40
CA GLU A 154 23.98 -10.88 6.81
C GLU A 154 23.43 -9.85 7.81
N TYR A 155 24.15 -9.66 8.93
CA TYR A 155 23.89 -8.53 9.81
C TYR A 155 24.40 -7.25 9.14
N ASP A 156 23.49 -6.51 8.52
CA ASP A 156 23.76 -5.19 7.95
C ASP A 156 23.39 -4.13 8.99
N ARG A 157 24.40 -3.43 9.51
CA ARG A 157 24.24 -2.41 10.56
C ARG A 157 23.42 -1.20 10.10
N ASP A 158 23.30 -0.98 8.79
CA ASP A 158 22.58 0.15 8.22
C ASP A 158 21.09 -0.16 8.01
N LYS A 159 20.64 -1.38 8.36
CA LYS A 159 19.25 -1.83 8.19
C LYS A 159 18.53 -1.97 9.53
N LEU A 160 17.24 -1.61 9.51
CA LEU A 160 16.34 -1.86 10.64
C LEU A 160 15.68 -3.22 10.46
N TYR A 161 15.53 -3.98 11.53
CA TYR A 161 14.87 -5.29 11.47
C TYR A 161 13.46 -5.17 12.00
N LEU A 162 12.49 -5.59 11.19
CA LEU A 162 11.08 -5.63 11.57
C LEU A 162 10.65 -7.08 11.71
N THR A 163 10.07 -7.44 12.85
CA THR A 163 9.55 -8.79 13.00
C THR A 163 8.14 -8.90 12.41
N SER A 164 7.73 -10.12 12.07
CA SER A 164 6.39 -10.38 11.53
C SER A 164 5.28 -9.83 12.42
N ALA A 165 5.42 -9.94 13.74
CA ALA A 165 4.48 -9.39 14.71
C ALA A 165 4.38 -7.86 14.64
N GLU A 166 5.52 -7.16 14.57
CA GLU A 166 5.55 -5.69 14.53
C GLU A 166 4.99 -5.16 13.20
N TYR A 167 5.37 -5.78 12.08
CA TYR A 167 4.77 -5.51 10.78
C TYR A 167 3.25 -5.75 10.79
N GLY A 168 2.82 -6.92 11.27
CA GLY A 168 1.42 -7.30 11.34
C GLY A 168 0.60 -6.34 12.18
N ARG A 169 1.16 -5.85 13.30
CA ARG A 169 0.55 -4.85 14.17
C ARG A 169 0.38 -3.51 13.46
N GLN A 170 1.42 -2.98 12.82
CA GLN A 170 1.36 -1.71 12.07
C GLN A 170 0.35 -1.78 10.93
N HIS A 171 0.38 -2.86 10.15
CA HIS A 171 -0.55 -3.07 9.04
C HIS A 171 -1.99 -3.27 9.53
N ALA A 172 -2.20 -3.95 10.66
CA ALA A 172 -3.52 -4.11 11.26
C ALA A 172 -4.06 -2.77 11.77
N LEU A 173 -3.23 -1.93 12.37
CA LEU A 173 -3.64 -0.58 12.81
C LEU A 173 -4.14 0.24 11.63
N ARG A 174 -3.40 0.27 10.51
CA ARG A 174 -3.82 0.93 9.27
C ARG A 174 -5.19 0.43 8.79
N ILE A 175 -5.37 -0.88 8.64
CA ILE A 175 -6.65 -1.44 8.18
C ILE A 175 -7.79 -1.09 9.16
N TRP A 176 -7.49 -1.16 10.46
CA TRP A 176 -8.45 -0.78 11.49
C TRP A 176 -8.87 0.68 11.31
N GLU A 177 -7.96 1.63 11.14
CA GLU A 177 -8.28 3.04 10.89
C GLU A 177 -9.21 3.22 9.69
N HIS A 178 -8.89 2.60 8.54
CA HIS A 178 -9.74 2.71 7.36
C HIS A 178 -11.16 2.17 7.53
N SER A 179 -11.36 1.17 8.39
CA SER A 179 -12.68 0.54 8.55
C SER A 179 -13.77 1.48 9.10
N THR A 180 -13.41 2.61 9.73
CA THR A 180 -14.42 3.63 10.11
C THR A 180 -15.00 4.37 8.93
N GLY A 181 -14.25 4.50 7.83
CA GLY A 181 -14.68 5.24 6.64
C GLY A 181 -15.63 4.46 5.74
N LEU A 182 -15.81 3.15 5.98
CA LEU A 182 -16.76 2.35 5.21
C LEU A 182 -18.20 2.71 5.61
N GLN A 183 -19.14 2.71 4.68
CA GLN A 183 -20.56 2.90 5.04
C GLN A 183 -21.21 1.58 5.44
N SER A 184 -21.02 0.53 4.63
CA SER A 184 -21.64 -0.78 4.85
C SER A 184 -21.09 -1.52 6.08
N ASP A 185 -21.98 -1.80 7.03
CA ASP A 185 -21.68 -2.58 8.23
C ASP A 185 -21.25 -4.03 7.90
N ARG A 186 -21.76 -4.61 6.82
CA ARG A 186 -21.35 -5.92 6.34
C ARG A 186 -19.90 -5.93 5.84
N VAL A 187 -19.55 -4.92 5.06
CA VAL A 187 -18.20 -4.74 4.50
C VAL A 187 -17.19 -4.49 5.64
N LYS A 188 -17.55 -3.62 6.60
CA LYS A 188 -16.76 -3.44 7.84
C LYS A 188 -16.53 -4.75 8.58
N ALA A 189 -17.58 -5.53 8.81
CA ALA A 189 -17.50 -6.78 9.54
C ALA A 189 -16.53 -7.76 8.88
N ILE A 190 -16.57 -7.88 7.55
CA ILE A 190 -15.66 -8.75 6.79
C ILE A 190 -14.22 -8.29 6.95
N LEU A 191 -13.98 -6.99 6.80
CA LEU A 191 -12.65 -6.40 6.97
C LEU A 191 -12.10 -6.67 8.38
N LEU A 192 -12.90 -6.46 9.43
CA LEU A 192 -12.50 -6.68 10.83
C LEU A 192 -12.22 -8.17 11.12
N VAL A 193 -13.01 -9.09 10.59
CA VAL A 193 -12.77 -10.54 10.75
C VAL A 193 -11.47 -10.96 10.03
N LYS A 194 -11.21 -10.43 8.84
CA LYS A 194 -9.96 -10.71 8.10
C LYS A 194 -8.73 -10.13 8.78
N LEU A 195 -8.83 -8.93 9.34
CA LEU A 195 -7.77 -8.32 10.13
C LEU A 195 -7.35 -9.23 11.31
N VAL A 196 -8.31 -9.77 12.07
CA VAL A 196 -8.02 -10.70 13.18
C VAL A 196 -7.30 -11.96 12.70
N SER A 197 -7.63 -12.46 11.51
CA SER A 197 -6.94 -13.60 10.91
C SER A 197 -5.49 -13.27 10.54
N TYR A 198 -5.23 -12.10 9.98
CA TYR A 198 -3.87 -11.67 9.64
C TYR A 198 -3.01 -11.47 10.89
N LEU A 199 -3.53 -10.78 11.92
CA LEU A 199 -2.84 -10.63 13.20
C LEU A 199 -2.42 -11.99 13.79
N GLY A 200 -3.34 -12.97 13.80
CA GLY A 200 -3.04 -14.31 14.29
C GLY A 200 -1.96 -15.02 13.47
N ASN A 201 -1.99 -14.87 12.15
CA ASN A 201 -1.00 -15.47 11.26
C ASN A 201 0.39 -14.82 11.41
N ASP A 202 0.43 -13.49 11.50
CA ASP A 202 1.67 -12.72 11.61
C ASP A 202 2.40 -13.01 12.93
N LEU A 203 1.66 -13.12 14.05
CA LEU A 203 2.22 -13.54 15.34
C LEU A 203 2.68 -15.00 15.32
N LYS A 204 1.89 -15.90 14.72
CA LYS A 204 2.21 -17.33 14.66
C LYS A 204 3.49 -17.59 13.85
N ASN A 205 3.72 -16.80 12.81
CA ASN A 205 4.89 -16.92 11.94
C ASN A 205 6.06 -16.04 12.40
N ASP A 206 5.93 -15.30 13.50
CA ASP A 206 7.04 -14.58 14.09
C ASP A 206 8.08 -15.57 14.62
N LEU A 207 9.35 -15.26 14.40
CA LEU A 207 10.50 -16.02 14.90
C LEU A 207 10.50 -16.17 16.41
N ARG A 208 10.09 -15.10 17.07
CA ARG A 208 10.03 -14.97 18.52
C ARG A 208 8.75 -15.58 19.08
N ARG A 209 8.00 -16.39 18.31
CA ARG A 209 6.73 -17.01 18.75
C ARG A 209 6.78 -17.80 20.06
N ARG A 210 7.98 -18.16 20.54
CA ARG A 210 8.20 -18.83 21.83
C ARG A 210 8.48 -17.87 22.98
N GLU A 211 8.71 -16.59 22.71
CA GLU A 211 8.92 -15.57 23.72
C GLU A 211 7.58 -15.21 24.39
N GLY A 212 7.61 -15.02 25.71
CA GLY A 212 6.39 -14.90 26.51
C GLY A 212 5.47 -13.77 26.06
N HIS A 213 6.02 -12.67 25.54
CA HIS A 213 5.26 -11.51 25.09
C HIS A 213 4.57 -11.74 23.73
N ILE A 214 5.18 -12.49 22.80
CA ILE A 214 4.53 -12.92 21.54
C ILE A 214 3.45 -13.97 21.85
N ILE A 215 3.75 -14.97 22.70
CA ILE A 215 2.78 -16.00 23.12
C ILE A 215 1.54 -15.34 23.73
N LYS A 216 1.73 -14.38 24.62
CA LYS A 216 0.63 -13.64 25.24
C LYS A 216 -0.20 -12.90 24.19
N SER A 217 0.43 -12.25 23.22
CA SER A 217 -0.27 -11.55 22.14
C SER A 217 -1.06 -12.51 21.24
N LEU A 218 -0.50 -13.70 20.96
CA LEU A 218 -1.22 -14.76 20.25
C LEU A 218 -2.41 -15.29 21.06
N ALA A 219 -2.27 -15.42 22.38
CA ALA A 219 -3.36 -15.78 23.28
C ALA A 219 -4.47 -14.71 23.29
N ASP A 220 -4.12 -13.42 23.28
CA ASP A 220 -5.09 -12.32 23.22
C ASP A 220 -5.90 -12.37 21.91
N VAL A 221 -5.25 -12.63 20.76
CA VAL A 221 -5.94 -12.87 19.48
C VAL A 221 -6.83 -14.11 19.55
N TYR A 222 -6.36 -15.20 20.15
CA TYR A 222 -7.13 -16.43 20.33
C TYR A 222 -8.38 -16.23 21.22
N HIS A 223 -8.27 -15.43 22.27
CA HIS A 223 -9.39 -15.05 23.13
C HIS A 223 -10.37 -14.11 22.41
N LEU A 224 -9.86 -13.15 21.64
CA LEU A 224 -10.69 -12.30 20.77
C LEU A 224 -11.51 -13.14 19.79
N GLN A 225 -10.90 -14.14 19.15
CA GLN A 225 -11.58 -15.06 18.24
C GLN A 225 -12.68 -15.88 18.94
N ARG A 226 -12.63 -16.06 20.27
CA ARG A 226 -13.68 -16.75 21.06
C ARG A 226 -14.67 -15.80 21.73
N SER A 227 -14.45 -14.48 21.63
CA SER A 227 -15.35 -13.50 22.21
C SER A 227 -16.74 -13.55 21.58
N ARG A 228 -17.76 -13.18 22.37
CA ARG A 228 -19.15 -13.15 21.91
C ARG A 228 -19.34 -12.22 20.70
N SER A 229 -18.69 -11.06 20.68
CA SER A 229 -18.78 -10.11 19.57
C SER A 229 -18.20 -10.68 18.29
N TYR A 230 -17.01 -11.29 18.34
CA TYR A 230 -16.41 -11.94 17.17
C TYR A 230 -17.27 -13.10 16.65
N GLN A 231 -17.74 -13.97 17.54
CA GLN A 231 -18.55 -15.13 17.17
C GLN A 231 -19.92 -14.72 16.60
N SER A 232 -20.54 -13.67 17.16
CA SER A 232 -21.79 -13.09 16.63
C SER A 232 -21.59 -12.57 15.20
N VAL A 233 -20.60 -11.69 15.00
CA VAL A 233 -20.29 -11.13 13.68
C VAL A 233 -19.95 -12.22 12.66
N LYS A 234 -19.07 -13.16 13.03
CA LYS A 234 -18.68 -14.28 12.16
C LYS A 234 -19.90 -15.14 11.79
N SER A 235 -20.76 -15.46 12.75
CA SER A 235 -21.96 -16.27 12.51
C SER A 235 -22.95 -15.56 11.58
N CYS A 236 -23.20 -14.26 11.79
CA CYS A 236 -24.05 -13.47 10.88
C CYS A 236 -23.50 -13.44 9.46
N LEU A 237 -22.17 -13.24 9.30
CA LEU A 237 -21.52 -13.28 7.99
C LEU A 237 -21.69 -14.63 7.30
N MET A 238 -21.49 -15.74 8.02
CA MET A 238 -21.60 -17.10 7.46
C MET A 238 -23.04 -17.48 7.10
N THR A 239 -24.03 -16.96 7.83
CA THR A 239 -25.45 -17.28 7.64
C THR A 239 -26.20 -16.26 6.79
N GLY A 240 -25.52 -15.20 6.34
CA GLY A 240 -26.12 -14.11 5.58
C GLY A 240 -27.10 -13.24 6.37
N LYS A 241 -27.17 -13.39 7.69
CA LYS A 241 -28.05 -12.61 8.58
C LYS A 241 -27.55 -11.18 8.77
N GLU A 242 -28.46 -10.29 9.16
CA GLU A 242 -28.13 -8.93 9.54
C GLU A 242 -27.11 -8.90 10.69
N ILE A 243 -26.15 -7.98 10.61
CA ILE A 243 -25.11 -7.80 11.60
C ILE A 243 -25.48 -6.59 12.45
N LEU A 244 -25.62 -6.78 13.76
CA LEU A 244 -25.91 -5.68 14.66
C LEU A 244 -24.72 -4.72 14.72
N ARG A 245 -24.97 -3.44 14.44
CA ARG A 245 -23.96 -2.37 14.52
C ARG A 245 -23.23 -2.35 15.88
N ALA A 246 -23.95 -2.64 16.96
CA ALA A 246 -23.36 -2.74 18.30
C ALA A 246 -22.29 -3.84 18.43
N ASP A 247 -22.45 -4.97 17.74
CA ASP A 247 -21.46 -6.05 17.73
C ASP A 247 -20.21 -5.67 16.93
N ILE A 248 -20.39 -4.95 15.82
CA ILE A 248 -19.28 -4.40 15.02
C ILE A 248 -18.46 -3.40 15.84
N VAL A 249 -19.13 -2.47 16.54
CA VAL A 249 -18.45 -1.48 17.39
C VAL A 249 -17.69 -2.15 18.53
N LYS A 250 -18.28 -3.16 19.18
CA LYS A 250 -17.59 -3.95 20.22
C LYS A 250 -16.38 -4.69 19.66
N LEU A 251 -16.54 -5.38 18.52
CA LEU A 251 -15.45 -6.09 17.86
C LEU A 251 -14.31 -5.14 17.49
N ARG A 252 -14.63 -3.99 16.89
CA ARG A 252 -13.67 -2.94 16.55
C ARG A 252 -12.86 -2.47 17.76
N ARG A 253 -13.53 -2.22 18.90
CA ARG A 253 -12.86 -1.81 20.15
C ARG A 253 -11.94 -2.92 20.67
N SER A 254 -12.40 -4.17 20.69
CA SER A 254 -11.58 -5.30 21.15
C SER A 254 -10.35 -5.51 20.26
N ILE A 255 -10.49 -5.36 18.93
CA ILE A 255 -9.35 -5.38 18.01
C ILE A 255 -8.35 -4.28 18.34
N TYR A 256 -8.83 -3.05 18.55
CA TYR A 256 -7.97 -1.92 18.88
C TYR A 256 -7.17 -2.19 20.16
N THR A 257 -7.82 -2.66 21.22
CA THR A 257 -7.15 -3.02 22.48
C THR A 257 -6.05 -4.05 22.25
N VAL A 258 -6.31 -5.10 21.46
CA VAL A 258 -5.29 -6.10 21.12
C VAL A 258 -4.10 -5.47 20.38
N ILE A 259 -4.36 -4.60 19.39
CA ILE A 259 -3.31 -3.92 18.62
C ILE A 259 -2.48 -2.98 19.51
N THR A 260 -3.12 -2.21 20.41
CA THR A 260 -2.40 -1.27 21.27
C THR A 260 -1.63 -1.97 22.38
N ASP A 261 -2.15 -3.08 22.91
CA ASP A 261 -1.47 -3.85 23.95
C ASP A 261 -0.19 -4.50 23.42
N MET A 262 -0.12 -4.81 22.13
CA MET A 262 1.09 -5.29 21.46
C MET A 262 2.24 -4.28 21.51
N ASN A 263 1.99 -2.97 21.46
CA ASN A 263 3.04 -1.94 21.53
C ASN A 263 3.82 -1.95 22.83
N SER A 264 3.17 -2.29 23.94
CA SER A 264 3.84 -2.35 25.24
C SER A 264 4.76 -3.57 25.39
N ARG A 265 4.77 -4.46 24.38
CA ARG A 265 5.29 -5.82 24.47
C ARG A 265 6.36 -6.14 23.43
N PHE A 266 6.56 -5.28 22.42
CA PHE A 266 7.57 -5.40 21.36
C PHE A 266 8.55 -4.23 21.42
#